data_AF-A0A0N4Z189-F1
#
_entry.id   AF-A0A0N4Z189-F1
#
_cell.length_a   1.000
_cell.length_b   1.000
_cell.length_c   1.000
_cell.angle_alpha   90.00
_cell.angle_beta   90.00
_cell.angle_gamma   90.00
#
_symmetry.space_group_name_H-M   'P 1'
#
loop_
_entity.id
_entity.type
_entity.pdbx_description
1 polymer ?
#
loop_
_entity_poly.entity_id
_entity_poly.type
_entity_poly.pdbx_seq_one_letter_code
_entity_poly.pdbx_strand_id
1 'polypeptide(L)'
;MFFLFIFFLPTILCINDNSSKPQAIGAKGKLMCGNSPIVNAKVKLVDIDIYPDKNDLIGITRTDEDGFFEIRGATIEDTVIEPILKIYHYCENYKTSCARKATFSIPKKYIHDISKKLYFDIGTINMEIGFHNVEEKDCRHRRSIKNYSNKSWRHFY
;
A
#
# COMPACT_ATOMS: atom_id res chain seq x y z
N MET A 1 -34.75 54.02 39.04
CA MET A 1 -34.38 52.59 39.01
C MET A 1 -33.66 52.34 37.68
N PHE A 2 -32.33 52.39 37.67
CA PHE A 2 -31.52 52.26 36.45
C PHE A 2 -31.42 50.79 36.04
N PHE A 3 -32.02 50.41 34.91
CA PHE A 3 -31.86 49.08 34.34
C PHE A 3 -30.56 49.05 33.51
N LEU A 4 -29.52 48.42 34.05
CA LEU A 4 -28.29 48.07 33.32
C LEU A 4 -28.61 46.92 32.36
N PHE A 5 -28.89 47.23 31.10
CA PHE A 5 -28.91 46.24 30.02
C PHE A 5 -27.46 45.85 29.69
N ILE A 6 -27.00 44.74 30.25
CA ILE A 6 -25.77 44.09 29.83
C ILE A 6 -26.07 43.44 28.47
N PHE A 7 -25.71 44.11 27.39
CA PHE A 7 -25.65 43.51 26.06
C PHE A 7 -24.51 42.47 26.08
N PHE A 8 -24.86 41.20 26.30
CA PHE A 8 -23.96 40.09 25.98
C PHE A 8 -23.71 40.12 24.47
N LEU A 9 -22.59 40.70 24.05
CA LEU A 9 -22.11 40.54 22.68
C LEU A 9 -21.85 39.04 22.48
N PRO A 10 -22.48 38.38 21.49
CA PRO A 10 -22.15 37.02 21.18
C PRO A 10 -20.72 37.03 20.62
N THR A 11 -19.76 36.57 21.42
CA THR A 11 -18.41 36.29 20.94
C THR A 11 -18.54 35.14 19.94
N ILE A 12 -18.55 35.47 18.65
CA ILE A 12 -18.50 34.50 17.57
C ILE A 12 -17.17 33.76 17.71
N LEU A 13 -17.22 32.58 18.33
CA LEU A 13 -16.11 31.63 18.32
C LEU A 13 -16.01 31.10 16.89
N CYS A 14 -15.16 31.74 16.07
CA CYS A 14 -14.70 31.15 14.82
C CYS A 14 -13.86 29.93 15.19
N ILE A 15 -14.49 28.76 15.25
CA ILE A 15 -13.78 27.48 15.28
C ILE A 15 -13.12 27.32 13.92
N ASN A 16 -11.81 27.60 13.87
CA ASN A 16 -10.97 27.24 12.73
C ASN A 16 -11.01 25.71 12.61
N ASP A 17 -11.68 25.22 11.58
CA ASP A 17 -11.72 23.79 11.27
C ASP A 17 -10.35 23.35 10.75
N ASN A 18 -9.45 23.02 11.66
CA ASN A 18 -8.15 22.41 11.37
C ASN A 18 -8.33 20.91 11.04
N SER A 19 -9.28 20.59 10.15
CA SER A 19 -9.45 19.23 9.66
C SER A 19 -8.36 18.95 8.62
N SER A 20 -7.52 17.96 8.91
CA SER A 20 -6.49 17.49 7.98
C SER A 20 -7.12 16.96 6.71
N LYS A 21 -6.55 17.37 5.57
CA LYS A 21 -7.07 16.98 4.26
C LYS A 21 -6.61 15.56 3.91
N PRO A 22 -7.46 14.76 3.25
CA PRO A 22 -7.06 13.43 2.81
C PRO A 22 -5.96 13.51 1.76
N GLN A 23 -4.94 12.68 1.92
CA GLN A 23 -3.82 12.51 0.98
C GLN A 23 -3.99 11.17 0.26
N ALA A 24 -3.99 11.20 -1.07
CA ALA A 24 -4.11 10.01 -1.92
C ALA A 24 -2.78 9.64 -2.56
N ILE A 25 -2.61 8.34 -2.81
CA ILE A 25 -1.46 7.78 -3.49
C ILE A 25 -1.87 6.56 -4.31
N GLY A 26 -1.25 6.40 -5.48
CA GLY A 26 -1.51 5.28 -6.37
C GLY A 26 -0.21 4.72 -6.93
N ALA A 27 -0.19 3.42 -7.18
CA ALA A 27 0.91 2.76 -7.87
C ALA A 27 0.44 1.61 -8.74
N LYS A 28 1.24 1.27 -9.75
CA LYS A 28 1.00 0.16 -10.66
C LYS A 28 2.30 -0.46 -11.14
N GLY A 29 2.22 -1.67 -11.67
CA GLY A 29 3.36 -2.35 -12.28
C GLY A 29 3.05 -3.79 -12.65
N LYS A 30 4.06 -4.51 -13.14
CA LYS A 30 3.98 -5.92 -13.55
C LYS A 30 5.04 -6.75 -12.84
N LEU A 31 4.65 -7.90 -12.28
CA LEU A 31 5.54 -8.79 -11.54
C LEU A 31 5.78 -10.08 -12.32
N MET A 32 7.05 -10.40 -12.53
CA MET A 32 7.51 -11.59 -13.26
C MET A 32 8.34 -12.49 -12.34
N CYS A 33 8.38 -13.79 -12.64
CA CYS A 33 9.27 -14.77 -12.07
C CYS A 33 9.91 -15.52 -13.24
N GLY A 34 11.12 -15.11 -13.63
CA GLY A 34 11.69 -15.49 -14.92
C GLY A 34 10.80 -14.99 -16.05
N ASN A 35 10.39 -15.91 -16.92
CA ASN A 35 9.53 -15.58 -18.06
C ASN A 35 8.03 -15.66 -17.76
N SER A 36 7.64 -16.03 -16.54
CA SER A 36 6.24 -16.25 -16.17
C SER A 36 5.70 -15.10 -15.32
N PRO A 37 4.46 -14.63 -15.56
CA PRO A 37 3.83 -13.64 -14.69
C PRO A 37 3.55 -14.22 -13.31
N ILE A 38 3.74 -13.42 -12.26
CA ILE A 38 3.36 -13.81 -10.90
C ILE A 38 1.88 -13.49 -10.71
N VAL A 39 1.04 -14.50 -10.85
CA VAL A 39 -0.41 -14.39 -10.66
C VAL A 39 -0.77 -14.41 -9.18
N ASN A 40 -1.72 -13.56 -8.78
CA ASN A 40 -2.34 -13.55 -7.45
C ASN A 40 -1.37 -13.23 -6.27
N ALA A 41 -0.24 -12.57 -6.56
CA ALA A 41 0.63 -11.99 -5.53
C ALA A 41 -0.14 -10.91 -4.75
N LYS A 42 0.01 -10.87 -3.43
CA LYS A 42 -0.64 -9.84 -2.61
C LYS A 42 0.21 -8.58 -2.64
N VAL A 43 -0.40 -7.44 -2.94
CA VAL A 43 0.24 -6.12 -2.89
C VAL A 43 -0.50 -5.29 -1.85
N LYS A 44 0.25 -4.66 -0.94
CA LYS A 44 -0.28 -3.73 0.04
C LYS A 44 0.34 -2.36 -0.17
N LEU A 45 -0.51 -1.34 -0.11
CA LEU A 45 -0.12 0.06 -0.02
C LEU A 45 -0.24 0.46 1.44
N VAL A 46 0.85 0.98 2.00
CA VAL A 46 0.99 1.21 3.44
C VAL A 46 1.62 2.57 3.67
N ASP A 47 1.08 3.31 4.64
CA ASP A 47 1.76 4.44 5.24
C ASP A 47 2.73 3.95 6.31
N ILE A 48 3.91 4.55 6.39
CA ILE A 48 4.82 4.26 7.51
C ILE A 48 4.82 5.43 8.48
N ASP A 49 4.40 5.15 9.70
CA ASP A 49 4.42 6.14 10.78
C ASP A 49 5.76 6.02 11.52
N ILE A 50 6.46 7.14 11.68
CA ILE A 50 7.73 7.16 12.40
C ILE A 50 7.50 7.10 13.92
N TYR A 51 6.35 7.56 14.44
CA TYR A 51 6.04 7.59 15.89
C TYR A 51 4.62 8.11 16.18
N PRO A 52 3.89 7.68 17.23
CA PRO A 52 3.78 6.35 17.85
C PRO A 52 2.72 5.47 17.17
N ASP A 53 2.16 5.92 16.05
CA ASP A 53 1.06 5.27 15.37
C ASP A 53 1.50 3.99 14.63
N LYS A 54 0.52 3.14 14.35
CA LYS A 54 0.73 1.84 13.74
C LYS A 54 0.48 1.95 12.25
N ASN A 55 1.56 1.93 11.46
CA ASN A 55 1.57 1.84 9.99
C ASN A 55 0.21 1.59 9.35
N ASP A 56 -0.37 2.61 8.74
CA ASP A 56 -1.71 2.54 8.20
C ASP A 56 -1.79 1.73 6.90
N LEU A 57 -2.74 0.80 6.87
CA LEU A 57 -3.04 0.03 5.66
C LEU A 57 -3.98 0.85 4.76
N ILE A 58 -3.39 1.51 3.76
CA ILE A 58 -4.12 2.35 2.82
C ILE A 58 -4.87 1.51 1.77
N GLY A 59 -4.32 0.36 1.37
CA GLY A 59 -4.98 -0.49 0.38
C GLY A 59 -4.38 -1.88 0.22
N ILE A 60 -5.17 -2.78 -0.36
CA ILE A 60 -4.73 -4.12 -0.76
C ILE A 60 -5.25 -4.41 -2.17
N THR A 61 -4.38 -4.96 -3.02
CA THR A 61 -4.77 -5.55 -4.30
C THR A 61 -4.02 -6.87 -4.51
N ARG A 62 -4.28 -7.54 -5.64
CA ARG A 62 -3.53 -8.70 -6.08
C ARG A 62 -3.19 -8.57 -7.55
N THR A 63 -2.08 -9.19 -7.96
CA THR A 63 -1.76 -9.26 -9.39
C THR A 63 -2.74 -10.14 -10.15
N ASP A 64 -3.06 -9.75 -11.38
CA ASP A 64 -3.92 -10.48 -12.30
C ASP A 64 -3.18 -11.62 -13.03
N GLU A 65 -3.80 -12.18 -14.08
CA GLU A 65 -3.27 -13.28 -14.89
C GLU A 65 -2.01 -12.89 -15.68
N ASP A 66 -1.85 -11.61 -16.00
CA ASP A 66 -0.65 -11.06 -16.63
C ASP A 66 0.41 -10.65 -15.60
N GLY A 67 0.14 -10.79 -14.30
CA GLY A 67 1.03 -10.34 -13.24
C GLY A 67 0.99 -8.82 -13.03
N PHE A 68 0.03 -8.13 -13.65
CA PHE A 68 -0.17 -6.69 -13.49
C PHE A 68 -0.93 -6.40 -12.19
N PHE A 69 -0.60 -5.29 -11.54
CA PHE A 69 -1.39 -4.74 -10.45
C PHE A 69 -1.56 -3.24 -10.61
N GLU A 70 -2.69 -2.75 -10.13
CA GLU A 70 -2.96 -1.35 -9.88
C GLU A 70 -3.57 -1.21 -8.49
N ILE A 71 -3.08 -0.25 -7.70
CA ILE A 71 -3.56 0.02 -6.36
C ILE A 71 -3.60 1.53 -6.13
N ARG A 72 -4.65 1.98 -5.45
CA ARG A 72 -4.82 3.36 -5.02
C ARG A 72 -5.57 3.37 -3.69
N GLY A 73 -5.20 4.30 -2.83
CA GLY A 73 -5.97 4.62 -1.63
C GLY A 73 -5.63 6.01 -1.12
N ALA A 74 -6.24 6.36 0.01
CA ALA A 74 -6.03 7.64 0.67
C ALA A 74 -6.16 7.47 2.18
N THR A 75 -5.48 8.32 2.95
CA THR A 75 -5.61 8.43 4.41
C THR A 75 -5.72 9.90 4.81
N ILE A 76 -6.21 10.18 6.02
CA ILE A 76 -6.25 11.52 6.60
C ILE A 76 -5.13 11.58 7.63
N GLU A 77 -4.12 12.39 7.35
CA GLU A 77 -2.98 12.60 8.24
C GLU A 77 -2.61 14.08 8.29
N ASP A 78 -2.17 14.51 9.47
CA ASP A 78 -1.69 15.87 9.72
C ASP A 78 -0.34 16.13 9.02
N THR A 79 0.46 15.07 8.84
CA THR A 79 1.77 15.10 8.20
C THR A 79 1.74 14.52 6.78
N VAL A 80 2.79 14.78 5.99
CA VAL A 80 2.90 14.20 4.65
C VAL A 80 3.14 12.70 4.75
N ILE A 81 2.26 11.92 4.12
CA ILE A 81 2.31 10.45 4.10
C ILE A 81 3.65 9.91 3.57
N GLU A 82 4.03 8.72 4.01
CA GLU A 82 5.27 8.03 3.69
C GLU A 82 4.99 6.69 2.97
N PRO A 83 4.49 6.74 1.73
CA PRO A 83 3.88 5.59 1.11
C PRO A 83 4.91 4.54 0.68
N ILE A 84 4.64 3.28 1.05
CA ILE A 84 5.39 2.10 0.59
C ILE A 84 4.47 1.03 0.00
N LEU A 85 5.02 0.27 -0.94
CA LEU A 85 4.43 -0.97 -1.46
C LEU A 85 5.07 -2.17 -0.77
N LYS A 86 4.26 -3.06 -0.22
CA LYS A 86 4.69 -4.39 0.26
C LYS A 86 4.12 -5.46 -0.67
N ILE A 87 5.00 -6.18 -1.34
CA ILE A 87 4.66 -7.20 -2.33
C ILE A 87 5.02 -8.57 -1.78
N TYR A 88 4.03 -9.46 -1.71
CA TYR A 88 4.15 -10.80 -1.16
C TYR A 88 3.99 -11.84 -2.27
N HIS A 89 5.04 -12.62 -2.50
CA HIS A 89 5.10 -13.59 -3.59
C HIS A 89 5.84 -14.88 -3.18
N TYR A 90 5.80 -15.88 -4.06
CA TYR A 90 6.43 -17.19 -3.85
C TYR A 90 7.39 -17.57 -4.99
N CYS A 91 7.88 -16.58 -5.75
CA CYS A 91 8.88 -16.81 -6.81
C CYS A 91 10.11 -17.51 -6.23
N GLU A 92 10.53 -18.60 -6.87
CA GLU A 92 11.59 -19.51 -6.42
C GLU A 92 11.40 -20.12 -5.01
N ASN A 93 10.25 -19.93 -4.38
CA ASN A 93 9.97 -20.36 -3.01
C ASN A 93 8.61 -21.07 -2.92
N TYR A 94 8.32 -21.91 -3.91
CA TYR A 94 7.03 -22.57 -4.09
C TYR A 94 6.79 -23.78 -3.16
N LYS A 95 7.79 -24.24 -2.41
CA LYS A 95 7.65 -25.35 -1.43
C LYS A 95 7.38 -24.89 0.00
N THR A 96 7.49 -23.58 0.27
CA THR A 96 7.24 -23.00 1.59
C THR A 96 5.85 -22.37 1.70
N SER A 97 5.33 -22.34 2.93
CA SER A 97 4.10 -21.63 3.28
C SER A 97 4.32 -20.12 3.47
N CYS A 98 5.57 -19.68 3.68
CA CYS A 98 5.93 -18.28 3.89
C CYS A 98 6.19 -17.57 2.57
N ALA A 99 5.62 -16.37 2.43
CA ALA A 99 5.88 -15.53 1.26
C ALA A 99 7.22 -14.80 1.42
N ARG A 100 7.87 -14.56 0.29
CA ARG A 100 8.89 -13.52 0.16
C ARG A 100 8.20 -12.16 0.15
N LYS A 101 8.74 -11.17 0.87
CA LYS A 101 8.20 -9.80 0.96
C LYS A 101 9.22 -8.80 0.44
N ALA A 102 8.92 -8.19 -0.70
CA ALA A 102 9.64 -7.03 -1.23
C ALA A 102 8.96 -5.72 -0.80
N THR A 103 9.75 -4.71 -0.46
CA THR A 103 9.24 -3.39 -0.04
C THR A 103 9.83 -2.31 -0.95
N PHE A 104 8.96 -1.45 -1.51
CA PHE A 104 9.37 -0.34 -2.36
C PHE A 104 8.80 0.97 -1.84
N SER A 105 9.63 2.00 -1.72
CA SER A 105 9.15 3.35 -1.43
C SER A 105 8.52 3.98 -2.66
N ILE A 106 7.38 4.65 -2.49
CA ILE A 106 6.77 5.47 -3.54
C ILE A 106 7.25 6.92 -3.37
N PRO A 107 7.80 7.58 -4.41
CA PRO A 107 8.26 8.96 -4.27
C PRO A 107 7.12 9.92 -3.88
N LYS A 108 7.34 10.77 -2.87
CA LYS A 108 6.34 11.71 -2.32
C LYS A 108 5.71 12.64 -3.38
N LYS A 109 6.38 12.89 -4.53
CA LYS A 109 5.83 13.65 -5.66
C LYS A 109 4.58 13.04 -6.30
N TYR A 110 4.28 11.77 -6.04
CA TYR A 110 3.06 11.11 -6.51
C TYR A 110 1.89 11.24 -5.54
N ILE A 111 2.08 11.84 -4.36
CA ILE A 111 0.99 12.16 -3.42
C ILE A 111 0.12 13.25 -4.03
N HIS A 112 -1.20 13.08 -3.98
CA HIS A 112 -2.16 13.96 -4.64
C HIS A 112 -3.49 14.01 -3.89
N ASP A 113 -4.32 15.00 -4.20
CA ASP A 113 -5.71 15.06 -3.72
C ASP A 113 -6.54 13.88 -4.24
N ILE A 114 -7.55 13.47 -3.47
CA ILE A 114 -8.45 12.36 -3.80
C ILE A 114 -9.16 12.49 -5.17
N SER A 115 -9.24 13.68 -5.75
CA SER A 115 -9.86 13.93 -7.05
C SER A 115 -8.96 13.59 -8.24
N LYS A 116 -7.63 13.56 -8.05
CA LYS A 116 -6.67 13.25 -9.11
C LYS A 116 -6.45 11.74 -9.21
N LYS A 117 -6.13 11.28 -10.42
CA LYS A 117 -5.70 9.90 -10.70
C LYS A 117 -4.26 9.94 -11.17
N LEU A 118 -3.33 9.85 -10.22
CA LEU A 118 -1.90 9.83 -10.48
C LEU A 118 -1.31 8.53 -9.90
N TYR A 119 -0.48 7.85 -10.69
CA TYR A 119 0.09 6.57 -10.32
C TYR A 119 1.61 6.59 -10.49
N PHE A 120 2.32 6.11 -9.48
CA PHE A 120 3.71 5.72 -9.64
C PHE A 120 3.79 4.38 -10.36
N ASP A 121 4.38 4.37 -11.55
CA ASP A 121 4.63 3.15 -12.31
C ASP A 121 6.00 2.58 -11.93
N ILE A 122 6.02 1.40 -11.30
CA ILE A 122 7.27 0.71 -10.94
C ILE A 122 7.84 -0.10 -12.12
N GLY A 123 7.14 -0.14 -13.25
CA GLY A 123 7.52 -0.91 -14.44
C GLY A 123 7.28 -2.40 -14.28
N THR A 124 8.07 -3.18 -15.02
CA THR A 124 8.08 -4.65 -14.93
C THR A 124 9.27 -5.10 -14.09
N ILE A 125 9.00 -5.83 -13.00
CA ILE A 125 10.03 -6.32 -12.08
C ILE A 125 10.08 -7.84 -12.15
N ASN A 126 11.25 -8.38 -12.45
CA ASN A 126 11.52 -9.80 -12.26
C ASN A 126 11.94 -10.05 -10.80
N MET A 127 11.10 -10.79 -10.08
CA MET A 127 11.25 -11.06 -8.64
C MET A 127 12.25 -12.19 -8.34
N GLU A 128 12.95 -12.72 -9.34
CA GLU A 128 14.17 -13.52 -9.17
C GLU A 128 15.35 -12.68 -8.65
N ILE A 129 15.31 -11.35 -8.83
CA ILE A 129 16.42 -10.43 -8.49
C ILE A 129 16.99 -10.63 -7.08
N GLY A 130 16.18 -11.11 -6.14
CA GLY A 130 16.61 -11.44 -4.77
C GLY A 130 17.09 -10.20 -4.03
N PHE A 131 16.27 -9.63 -3.14
CA PHE A 131 16.72 -8.47 -2.36
C PHE A 131 17.60 -8.95 -1.20
N HIS A 132 18.89 -9.17 -1.46
CA HIS A 132 19.87 -9.51 -0.43
C HIS A 132 19.77 -8.50 0.74
N ASN A 133 19.58 -9.03 1.95
CA ASN A 133 19.47 -8.31 3.22
C ASN A 133 18.21 -7.43 3.45
N VAL A 134 17.29 -7.34 2.49
CA VAL A 134 16.06 -6.50 2.59
C VAL A 134 14.78 -7.32 2.38
N GLU A 135 14.88 -8.49 1.74
CA GLU A 135 13.73 -9.36 1.56
C GLU A 135 13.38 -10.10 2.85
N GLU A 136 12.31 -9.66 3.49
CA GLU A 136 11.78 -10.31 4.67
C GLU A 136 10.93 -11.55 4.30
N LYS A 137 10.93 -12.57 5.16
CA LYS A 137 10.02 -13.71 5.06
C LYS A 137 8.76 -13.44 5.88
N ASP A 138 7.58 -13.42 5.24
CA ASP A 138 6.30 -13.37 5.97
C ASP A 138 5.74 -14.78 6.17
N CYS A 139 5.90 -15.30 7.39
CA CYS A 139 5.37 -16.59 7.83
C CYS A 139 4.08 -16.49 8.66
N ARG A 140 3.58 -15.27 8.93
CA ARG A 140 2.36 -15.05 9.73
C ARG A 140 1.11 -15.33 8.92
N HIS A 141 1.16 -15.07 7.61
CA HIS A 141 0.08 -15.39 6.67
C HIS A 141 0.46 -16.60 5.81
N ARG A 142 0.34 -17.81 6.38
CA ARG A 142 0.66 -19.05 5.67
C ARG A 142 -0.36 -19.35 4.58
N ARG A 143 0.11 -19.70 3.38
CA ARG A 143 -0.76 -20.31 2.36
C ARG A 143 -0.96 -21.80 2.64
N SER A 144 -2.14 -22.33 2.29
CA SER A 144 -2.37 -23.78 2.25
C SER A 144 -1.60 -24.40 1.09
N ILE A 145 -0.68 -25.32 1.38
CA ILE A 145 0.17 -25.98 0.38
C ILE A 145 -0.64 -27.00 -0.47
N LYS A 146 -1.80 -27.45 0.02
CA LYS A 146 -2.59 -28.56 -0.58
C LYS A 146 -3.16 -28.27 -1.99
N ASN A 147 -3.25 -27.01 -2.43
CA ASN A 147 -3.95 -26.65 -3.68
C ASN A 147 -3.09 -25.98 -4.77
N TYR A 148 -1.82 -25.66 -4.51
CA TYR A 148 -0.98 -24.94 -5.49
C TYR A 148 -0.13 -25.88 -6.39
N SER A 149 0.03 -27.15 -5.99
CA SER A 149 0.81 -28.14 -6.74
C SER A 149 0.19 -28.60 -8.06
N ASN A 150 -1.06 -28.23 -8.36
CA ASN A 150 -1.72 -28.67 -9.61
C ASN A 150 -1.96 -27.56 -10.65
N LYS A 151 -1.89 -26.28 -10.28
CA LYS A 151 -2.14 -25.16 -11.22
C LYS A 151 -0.88 -24.49 -11.74
N SER A 152 0.18 -24.43 -10.93
CA SER A 152 1.44 -23.73 -11.29
C SER A 152 2.41 -24.55 -12.14
N TRP A 153 2.29 -25.88 -12.16
CA TRP A 153 3.23 -26.75 -12.88
C TRP A 153 2.92 -26.93 -14.37
N ARG A 154 1.78 -26.42 -14.85
CA ARG A 154 1.42 -26.51 -16.28
C ARG A 154 2.16 -25.51 -17.17
N HIS A 155 2.98 -24.63 -16.61
CA HIS A 155 3.76 -23.63 -17.34
C HIS A 155 5.28 -23.85 -17.24
N PHE A 156 5.70 -24.98 -16.66
CA PHE A 156 7.12 -25.36 -16.55
C PHE A 156 7.47 -26.64 -17.32
N TYR A 157 6.60 -27.06 -18.24
CA TYR A 157 6.87 -28.04 -19.29
C TYR A 157 6.28 -27.55 -20.61
#